data_AF-A0A498CVS5-F1
#
_entry.id   AF-A0A498CVS5-F1
#
_cell.length_a   1.000
_cell.length_b   1.000
_cell.length_c   1.000
_cell.angle_alpha   90.00
_cell.angle_beta   90.00
_cell.angle_gamma   90.00
#
_symmetry.space_group_name_H-M   'P 1'
#
loop_
_entity.id
_entity.type
_entity.pdbx_description
1 polymer ?
#
loop_
_entity_poly.entity_id
_entity_poly.type
_entity_poly.pdbx_seq_one_letter_code
_entity_poly.pdbx_strand_id
1 'polypeptide(L)'
;MQVLNTYRMKTPTRTIDLAPGAEPETFANGEAYTLTPMVRLIAAEGKILTNGTATQPCVITGSSEGWTEVDAPDDDQRQKEAE
;
A
#
# COMPACT_ATOMS: atom_id res chain seq x y z
N MET A 1 -4.80 2.84 -12.22
CA MET A 1 -3.94 2.69 -11.04
C MET A 1 -3.31 4.02 -10.69
N GLN A 2 -3.49 4.46 -9.45
CA GLN A 2 -2.77 5.61 -8.93
C GLN A 2 -1.48 5.14 -8.25
N VAL A 3 -0.37 5.84 -8.51
CA VAL A 3 0.93 5.58 -7.88
C VAL A 3 1.34 6.83 -7.10
N LEU A 4 1.54 6.67 -5.79
CA LEU A 4 1.91 7.76 -4.89
C LEU A 4 3.28 7.46 -4.26
N ASN A 5 4.22 8.39 -4.40
CA ASN A 5 5.51 8.27 -3.72
C ASN A 5 5.31 8.42 -2.21
N THR A 6 5.94 7.54 -1.46
CA THR A 6 5.94 7.57 -0.01
C THR A 6 7.27 7.04 0.55
N TYR A 7 7.36 6.89 1.86
CA TYR A 7 8.52 6.33 2.54
C TYR A 7 8.10 5.31 3.58
N ARG A 8 8.92 4.27 3.74
CA ARG A 8 8.94 3.44 4.92
C ARG A 8 9.98 4.00 5.88
N MET A 9 9.53 4.48 7.02
CA MET A 9 10.41 4.94 8.09
C MET A 9 10.77 3.77 9.00
N LYS A 10 12.05 3.69 9.35
CA LYS A 10 12.54 2.76 10.37
C LYS A 10 13.18 3.54 11.51
N THR A 11 12.67 3.34 12.71
CA THR A 11 13.28 3.77 13.98
C THR A 11 13.85 2.54 14.70
N PRO A 12 14.60 2.68 15.81
CA PRO A 12 15.04 1.56 16.64
C PRO A 12 13.89 0.70 17.14
N THR A 13 12.73 1.30 17.40
CA THR A 13 11.58 0.60 18.00
C THR A 13 10.53 0.16 16.99
N ARG A 14 10.44 0.80 15.83
CA ARG A 14 9.26 0.69 14.94
C ARG A 14 9.64 0.75 13.46
N THR A 15 8.78 0.15 12.64
CA THR A 15 8.73 0.38 11.19
C THR A 15 7.36 0.93 10.85
N ILE A 16 7.32 2.06 10.14
CA ILE A 16 6.10 2.81 9.87
C ILE A 16 6.06 3.12 8.38
N ASP A 17 4.96 2.75 7.72
CA ASP A 17 4.69 3.19 6.36
C ASP A 17 4.01 4.55 6.40
N LEU A 18 4.70 5.57 5.91
CA LEU A 18 4.20 6.93 5.94
C LEU A 18 3.10 7.12 4.89
N ALA A 19 2.20 8.06 5.16
CA ALA A 19 1.27 8.54 4.14
C ALA A 19 2.00 9.47 3.16
N PRO A 20 1.53 9.60 1.91
CA PRO A 20 2.07 10.59 0.98
C PRO A 20 2.03 12.00 1.60
N GLY A 21 3.17 12.70 1.59
CA GLY A 21 3.31 14.04 2.17
C GLY A 21 3.42 14.09 3.69
N ALA A 22 3.47 12.95 4.39
CA ALA A 22 3.65 12.92 5.84
C ALA A 22 5.04 13.43 6.25
N GLU A 23 5.10 14.14 7.38
CA GLU A 23 6.33 14.68 7.97
C GLU A 23 6.98 13.65 8.91
N PRO A 24 8.12 13.01 8.54
CA PRO A 24 8.65 11.87 9.30
C PRO A 24 8.99 12.18 10.77
N GLU A 25 9.44 13.40 11.06
CA GLU A 25 9.81 13.82 12.41
C GLU A 25 8.64 13.72 13.40
N THR A 26 7.41 13.98 12.93
CA THR A 26 6.18 13.88 13.74
C THR A 26 5.88 12.43 14.18
N PHE A 27 6.38 11.44 13.45
CA PHE A 27 6.20 10.01 13.74
C PHE A 27 7.42 9.40 14.45
N ALA A 28 8.60 9.99 14.27
CA ALA A 28 9.84 9.50 14.85
C ALA A 28 9.87 9.65 16.38
N ASN A 29 9.07 10.54 16.97
CA ASN A 29 8.99 10.78 18.42
C ASN A 29 10.36 11.06 19.06
N GLY A 30 11.24 11.79 18.35
CA GLY A 30 12.60 12.11 18.80
C GLY A 30 13.61 10.97 18.66
N GLU A 31 13.22 9.81 18.11
CA GLU A 31 14.16 8.75 17.75
C GLU A 31 14.91 9.09 16.46
N ALA A 32 16.17 8.66 16.35
CA ALA A 32 16.84 8.63 15.06
C ALA A 32 16.09 7.70 14.09
N TYR A 33 16.03 8.06 12.82
CA TYR A 33 15.30 7.27 11.83
C TYR A 33 15.99 7.25 10.47
N THR A 34 15.67 6.23 9.68
CA THR A 34 16.01 6.16 8.25
C THR A 34 14.74 6.08 7.42
N LEU A 35 14.80 6.60 6.19
CA LEU A 35 13.71 6.58 5.23
C LEU A 35 14.10 5.75 4.03
N THR A 36 13.28 4.75 3.72
CA THR A 36 13.37 3.97 2.48
C THR A 36 12.28 4.44 1.54
N PRO A 37 12.60 4.90 0.30
CA PRO A 37 11.59 5.24 -0.69
C PRO A 37 10.68 4.04 -0.98
N MET A 38 9.38 4.30 -1.06
CA MET A 38 8.34 3.32 -1.38
C MET A 38 7.31 3.96 -2.30
N VAL A 39 6.43 3.15 -2.86
CA VAL A 39 5.24 3.60 -3.56
C VAL A 39 4.00 3.00 -2.92
N ARG A 40 2.96 3.82 -2.77
CA ARG A 40 1.61 3.38 -2.46
C ARG A 40 0.84 3.29 -3.77
N LEU A 41 0.38 2.10 -4.11
CA LEU A 41 -0.48 1.84 -5.26
C LEU A 41 -1.93 1.78 -4.76
N ILE A 42 -2.83 2.43 -5.48
CA ILE A 42 -4.27 2.43 -5.19
C ILE A 42 -5.00 2.02 -6.47
N ALA A 43 -5.85 1.00 -6.36
CA ALA A 43 -6.72 0.59 -7.46
C ALA A 43 -7.71 1.70 -7.82
N ALA A 44 -8.01 1.85 -9.10
CA ALA A 44 -9.14 2.62 -9.57
C ALA A 44 -10.45 2.05 -9.04
N GLU A 45 -11.50 2.86 -9.06
CA GLU A 45 -12.85 2.43 -8.69
C GLU A 45 -13.28 1.22 -9.54
N GLY A 46 -13.88 0.21 -8.89
CA GLY A 46 -14.27 -1.05 -9.52
C GLY A 46 -13.10 -1.99 -9.88
N LYS A 47 -11.86 -1.64 -9.54
CA LYS A 47 -10.66 -2.47 -9.78
C LYS A 47 -10.06 -2.99 -8.48
N ILE A 48 -9.21 -4.01 -8.60
CA ILE A 48 -8.34 -4.51 -7.54
C ILE A 48 -6.92 -4.67 -8.09
N LEU A 49 -5.90 -4.42 -7.25
CA LEU A 49 -4.51 -4.65 -7.64
C LEU A 49 -4.17 -6.12 -7.50
N THR A 50 -3.41 -6.66 -8.44
CA THR A 50 -2.84 -8.01 -8.38
C THR A 50 -1.40 -8.03 -8.84
N ASN A 51 -0.59 -8.88 -8.22
CA ASN A 51 0.75 -9.23 -8.70
C ASN A 51 0.84 -10.71 -9.16
N GLY A 52 -0.31 -11.37 -9.36
CA GLY A 52 -0.41 -12.79 -9.67
C GLY A 52 -0.36 -13.73 -8.47
N THR A 53 -0.02 -13.24 -7.27
CA THR A 53 0.00 -14.04 -6.02
C THR A 53 -0.91 -13.48 -4.93
N ALA A 54 -1.08 -12.16 -4.88
CA ALA A 54 -1.94 -11.47 -3.93
C ALA A 54 -2.84 -10.47 -4.66
N THR A 55 -4.04 -10.27 -4.12
CA THR A 55 -4.99 -9.25 -4.58
C THR A 55 -5.34 -8.29 -3.44
N GLN A 56 -5.30 -6.99 -3.69
CA GLN A 56 -5.61 -5.98 -2.68
C GLN A 56 -5.99 -4.64 -3.31
N PRO A 57 -6.87 -3.84 -2.69
CA PRO A 57 -7.30 -2.55 -3.23
C PRO A 57 -6.21 -1.46 -3.10
N CYS A 58 -5.30 -1.61 -2.13
CA CYS A 58 -4.18 -0.70 -1.88
C CYS A 58 -2.97 -1.50 -1.41
N VAL A 59 -1.77 -1.14 -1.88
CA VAL A 59 -0.51 -1.75 -1.44
C VAL A 59 0.58 -0.71 -1.27
N ILE A 60 1.48 -0.94 -0.31
CA ILE A 60 2.74 -0.20 -0.17
C ILE A 60 3.88 -1.15 -0.52
N THR A 61 4.65 -0.81 -1.55
CA THR A 61 5.68 -1.67 -2.15
C THR A 61 6.89 -0.84 -2.57
N GLY A 62 8.04 -1.48 -2.81
CA GLY A 62 9.25 -0.78 -3.25
C GLY A 62 9.14 -0.22 -4.67
N SER A 63 8.30 -0.81 -5.51
CA SER A 63 8.04 -0.35 -6.88
C SER A 63 6.65 -0.78 -7.35
N SER A 64 6.14 -0.10 -8.39
CA SER A 64 4.91 -0.47 -9.08
C SER A 64 5.08 -1.65 -10.04
N GLU A 65 6.31 -2.12 -10.25
CA GLU A 65 6.61 -3.20 -11.18
C GLU A 65 5.98 -4.52 -10.70
N GLY A 66 5.40 -5.26 -11.64
CA GLY A 66 4.70 -6.52 -11.36
C GLY A 66 3.29 -6.36 -10.77
N TRP A 67 2.84 -5.14 -10.44
CA TRP A 67 1.46 -4.86 -10.05
C TRP A 67 0.63 -4.37 -11.23
N THR A 68 -0.57 -4.94 -11.39
CA THR A 68 -1.56 -4.52 -12.39
C THR A 68 -2.94 -4.40 -11.76
N GLU A 69 -3.86 -3.75 -12.45
CA GLU A 69 -5.27 -3.74 -12.10
C GLU A 69 -6.03 -4.82 -12.86
N VAL A 70 -6.96 -5.46 -12.17
CA VAL A 70 -8.01 -6.31 -12.75
C VAL A 70 -9.36 -5.85 -12.21
N ASP A 71 -10.45 -6.28 -12.83
CA ASP A 71 -11.79 -6.01 -12.30
C ASP A 71 -11.91 -6.58 -10.88
N ALA A 72 -12.43 -5.78 -9.95
CA ALA A 72 -12.72 -6.27 -8.62
C ALA A 72 -13.80 -7.36 -8.73
N PRO A 73 -13.71 -8.44 -7.94
CA PRO A 73 -14.80 -9.41 -7.89
C PRO A 73 -16.08 -8.70 -7.44
N ASP A 74 -17.20 -8.97 -8.13
CA ASP A 74 -18.50 -8.44 -7.76
C ASP A 74 -18.81 -8.83 -6.30
N ASP A 75 -19.22 -7.86 -5.48
CA ASP A 75 -19.51 -8.09 -4.06
C ASP A 75 -20.59 -9.18 -3.84
N ASP A 76 -21.46 -9.39 -4.83
CA ASP A 76 -22.49 -10.44 -4.85
C ASP A 76 -21.93 -11.87 -4.85
N GLN A 77 -20.68 -12.09 -5.31
CA GLN A 77 -20.07 -13.43 -5.30
C GLN A 77 -19.50 -13.81 -3.93
N ARG A 78 -19.15 -12.84 -3.07
CA ARG A 78 -18.56 -13.12 -1.74
C ARG A 78 -19.55 -13.59 -0.68
N GLN A 79 -20.84 -13.31 -0.85
CA GLN A 79 -21.86 -13.78 0.10
C GLN A 79 -22.32 -15.22 -0.16
N LYS A 80 -22.22 -15.73 -1.39
CA LYS A 80 -22.66 -17.09 -1.76
C LYS A 80 -21.68 -18.21 -1.40
N GLU A 81 -20.42 -17.89 -1.12
CA GLU A 81 -19.42 -18.89 -0.70
C GLU A 81 -19.34 -19.04 0.84
N ALA A 82 -20.12 -18.26 1.59
CA ALA A 82 -20.19 -18.29 3.04
C ALA A 82 -21.50 -18.87 3.61
N GLU A 83 -22.41 -19.36 2.75
CA GLU A 83 -23.62 -20.13 3.13
C GLU A 83 -23.47 -21.63 2.88
#